data_AF-A0A0L0V4M1-F1
#
_entry.id   AF-A0A0L0V4M1-F1
#
_cell.length_a   1.000
_cell.length_b   1.000
_cell.length_c   1.000
_cell.angle_alpha   90.00
_cell.angle_beta   90.00
_cell.angle_gamma   90.00
#
_symmetry.space_group_name_H-M   'P 1'
#
loop_
_entity.id
_entity.type
_entity.pdbx_description
1 polymer ?
#
loop_
_entity_poly.entity_id
_entity_poly.type
_entity_poly.pdbx_seq_one_letter_code
_entity_poly.pdbx_strand_id
1 'polypeptide(L)'
;MNGLGSDDTHIEERLRANQRLYTSARFAVKEAIGVLKAKNRQIEVAASASPTNMATFMTSTHAILRMVEEATPGSTLTHLATLPGVTEAHRMNAKEIAALVLSLLLQGWEYLKRANGRMAEKKYHDNLCGSSTVVHLELFRDRCQEAAVAVTEHCPSYADKVQNRY
;
A
#
# COMPACT_ATOMS: atom_id res chain seq x y z
N MET A 1 44.93 11.88 -9.40
CA MET A 1 43.87 10.91 -9.04
C MET A 1 43.08 11.50 -7.88
N ASN A 2 41.85 11.98 -8.09
CA ASN A 2 40.96 12.52 -7.04
C ASN A 2 39.48 12.32 -7.43
N GLY A 3 39.12 11.14 -7.96
CA GLY A 3 37.76 10.85 -8.46
C GLY A 3 36.98 9.79 -7.67
N LEU A 4 37.55 9.20 -6.63
CA LEU A 4 36.92 8.06 -5.92
C LEU A 4 36.06 8.48 -4.72
N GLY A 5 36.22 9.70 -4.18
CA GLY A 5 35.51 10.12 -2.97
C GLY A 5 34.10 10.71 -3.16
N SER A 6 33.78 11.25 -4.34
CA SER A 6 32.45 11.86 -4.59
C SER A 6 31.37 10.82 -4.88
N ASP A 7 31.72 9.78 -5.62
CA ASP A 7 30.78 8.77 -6.10
C ASP A 7 30.33 7.84 -4.97
N ASP A 8 31.25 7.43 -4.10
CA ASP A 8 30.95 6.63 -2.90
C ASP A 8 30.04 7.40 -1.93
N THR A 9 30.29 8.69 -1.72
CA THR A 9 29.46 9.56 -0.89
C THR A 9 28.03 9.66 -1.45
N HIS A 10 27.90 9.87 -2.76
CA HIS A 10 26.59 9.97 -3.43
C HIS A 10 25.81 8.63 -3.38
N ILE A 11 26.49 7.49 -3.49
CA ILE A 11 25.88 6.17 -3.35
C ILE A 11 25.37 5.97 -1.91
N GLU A 12 26.18 6.29 -0.91
CA GLU A 12 25.78 6.17 0.50
C GLU A 12 24.61 7.08 0.87
N GLU A 13 24.59 8.32 0.36
CA GLU A 13 23.48 9.26 0.58
C GLU A 13 22.19 8.76 -0.05
N ARG A 14 22.25 8.23 -1.28
CA ARG A 14 21.11 7.60 -1.96
C ARG A 14 20.59 6.41 -1.16
N LEU A 15 21.47 5.51 -0.70
CA LEU A 15 21.07 4.33 0.08
C LEU A 15 20.41 4.74 1.40
N ARG A 16 20.95 5.75 2.10
CA ARG A 16 20.34 6.31 3.31
C ARG A 16 18.97 6.92 3.04
N ALA A 17 18.81 7.66 1.93
CA ALA A 17 17.51 8.19 1.52
C ALA A 17 16.50 7.08 1.25
N ASN A 18 16.89 6.06 0.47
CA ASN A 18 16.05 4.91 0.15
C ASN A 18 15.60 4.16 1.42
N GLN A 19 16.51 3.92 2.38
CA GLN A 19 16.17 3.26 3.65
C GLN A 19 15.11 4.03 4.45
N ARG A 20 15.20 5.36 4.49
CA ARG A 20 14.20 6.22 5.16
C ARG A 20 12.84 6.12 4.48
N LEU A 21 12.80 6.24 3.15
CA LEU A 21 11.57 6.12 2.35
C LEU A 21 10.93 4.74 2.53
N TYR A 22 11.73 3.67 2.47
CA TYR A 22 11.27 2.30 2.68
C TYR A 22 10.68 2.09 4.08
N THR A 23 11.33 2.63 5.11
CA THR A 23 10.84 2.54 6.50
C THR A 23 9.51 3.24 6.66
N SER A 24 9.37 4.45 6.08
CA SER A 24 8.11 5.20 6.06
C SER A 24 7.01 4.42 5.32
N ALA A 25 7.31 3.87 4.15
CA ALA A 25 6.37 3.06 3.37
C ALA A 25 5.89 1.84 4.16
N ARG A 26 6.82 1.14 4.83
CA ARG A 26 6.50 -0.03 5.66
C ARG A 26 5.63 0.33 6.86
N PHE A 27 5.84 1.50 7.45
CA PHE A 27 4.98 2.00 8.53
C PHE A 27 3.53 2.20 8.04
N ALA A 28 3.34 2.91 6.94
CA ALA A 28 2.01 3.15 6.35
C ALA A 28 1.28 1.84 5.99
N VAL A 29 1.98 0.88 5.38
CA VAL A 29 1.40 -0.44 5.08
C VAL A 29 0.96 -1.17 6.37
N LYS A 30 1.78 -1.14 7.42
CA LYS A 30 1.42 -1.75 8.72
C LYS A 30 0.24 -1.06 9.38
N GLU A 31 0.16 0.26 9.28
CA GLU A 31 -0.98 1.03 9.78
C GLU A 31 -2.27 0.61 9.07
N ALA A 32 -2.27 0.60 7.74
CA ALA A 32 -3.41 0.17 6.94
C ALA A 32 -3.88 -1.25 7.30
N ILE A 33 -2.94 -2.20 7.41
CA ILE A 33 -3.23 -3.58 7.84
C ILE A 33 -3.78 -3.60 9.27
N GLY A 34 -3.26 -2.75 10.16
CA GLY A 34 -3.70 -2.63 11.54
C GLY A 34 -5.14 -2.14 11.67
N VAL A 35 -5.55 -1.19 10.85
CA VAL A 35 -6.96 -0.75 10.74
C VAL A 35 -7.83 -1.91 10.30
N LEU A 36 -7.47 -2.55 9.18
CA LEU A 36 -8.27 -3.59 8.55
C LEU A 36 -8.21 -4.95 9.25
N LYS A 37 -7.41 -5.13 10.30
CA LYS A 37 -7.33 -6.40 11.04
C LYS A 37 -8.64 -6.78 11.73
N ALA A 38 -9.46 -5.79 12.11
CA ALA A 38 -10.73 -6.02 12.78
C ALA A 38 -11.89 -6.04 11.78
N LYS A 39 -12.71 -7.10 11.80
CA LYS A 39 -13.87 -7.24 10.90
C LYS A 39 -14.86 -6.07 11.00
N ASN A 40 -15.11 -5.55 12.20
CA ASN A 40 -15.99 -4.40 12.39
C ASN A 40 -15.46 -3.15 11.67
N ARG A 41 -14.14 -2.93 11.68
CA ARG A 41 -13.52 -1.81 10.95
C ARG A 41 -13.56 -1.99 9.44
N GLN A 42 -13.45 -3.22 8.95
CA GLN A 42 -13.65 -3.50 7.52
C GLN A 42 -15.08 -3.12 7.10
N ILE A 43 -16.07 -3.45 7.94
CA ILE A 43 -17.47 -3.10 7.70
C ILE A 43 -17.67 -1.58 7.76
N GLU A 44 -17.09 -0.89 8.74
CA GLU A 44 -17.13 0.58 8.85
C GLU A 44 -16.53 1.27 7.61
N VAL A 45 -15.35 0.85 7.18
CA VAL A 45 -14.69 1.37 5.97
C VAL A 45 -15.54 1.12 4.73
N ALA A 46 -16.07 -0.10 4.58
CA ALA A 46 -16.92 -0.43 3.44
C ALA A 46 -18.27 0.32 3.46
N ALA A 47 -18.78 0.70 4.63
CA ALA A 47 -20.03 1.44 4.76
C ALA A 47 -19.87 2.94 4.46
N SER A 48 -18.68 3.50 4.70
CA SER A 48 -18.41 4.93 4.50
C SER A 48 -17.78 5.25 3.15
N ALA A 49 -17.13 4.28 2.51
CA ALA A 49 -16.43 4.48 1.24
C ALA A 49 -17.32 4.30 0.00
N SER A 50 -17.00 5.06 -1.06
CA SER A 50 -17.60 4.84 -2.37
C SER A 50 -16.96 3.66 -3.12
N PRO A 51 -17.65 3.06 -4.11
CA PRO A 51 -17.05 2.06 -5.00
C PRO A 51 -15.79 2.56 -5.68
N THR A 52 -15.76 3.82 -6.12
CA THR A 52 -14.60 4.43 -6.77
C THR A 52 -13.42 4.53 -5.81
N ASN A 53 -13.65 4.97 -4.56
CA ASN A 53 -12.60 5.05 -3.55
C ASN A 53 -11.97 3.68 -3.30
N MET A 54 -12.80 2.63 -3.16
CA MET A 54 -12.28 1.27 -2.90
C MET A 54 -11.67 0.61 -4.14
N ALA A 55 -12.10 0.97 -5.36
CA ALA A 55 -11.42 0.57 -6.58
C ALA A 55 -10.02 1.17 -6.66
N THR A 56 -9.88 2.47 -6.37
CA THR A 56 -8.58 3.14 -6.30
C THR A 56 -7.70 2.53 -5.21
N PHE A 57 -8.26 2.21 -4.04
CA PHE A 57 -7.55 1.49 -2.98
C PHE A 57 -7.03 0.12 -3.46
N MET A 58 -7.90 -0.69 -4.09
CA MET A 58 -7.49 -2.00 -4.61
C MET A 58 -6.37 -1.88 -5.66
N THR A 59 -6.49 -0.95 -6.61
CA THR A 59 -5.46 -0.73 -7.63
C THR A 59 -4.16 -0.22 -7.03
N SER A 60 -4.22 0.68 -6.05
CA SER A 60 -3.03 1.23 -5.40
C SER A 60 -2.31 0.16 -4.58
N THR A 61 -3.05 -0.68 -3.85
CA THR A 61 -2.48 -1.78 -3.06
C THR A 61 -1.91 -2.89 -3.92
N HIS A 62 -2.50 -3.14 -5.10
CA HIS A 62 -1.90 -3.98 -6.13
C HIS A 62 -0.59 -3.37 -6.64
N ALA A 63 -0.56 -2.08 -6.97
CA ALA A 63 0.66 -1.41 -7.44
C ALA A 63 1.80 -1.45 -6.40
N ILE A 64 1.50 -1.26 -5.10
CA ILE A 64 2.46 -1.44 -4.01
C ILE A 64 3.07 -2.85 -4.06
N LEU A 65 2.21 -3.88 -4.15
CA LEU A 65 2.69 -5.26 -4.26
C LEU A 65 3.59 -5.40 -5.49
N ARG A 66 3.13 -4.98 -6.68
CA ARG A 66 3.87 -5.04 -7.95
C ARG A 66 5.26 -4.43 -7.85
N MET A 67 5.39 -3.23 -7.30
CA MET A 67 6.67 -2.55 -7.14
C MET A 67 7.64 -3.39 -6.30
N VAL A 68 7.15 -4.06 -5.25
CA VAL A 68 7.95 -4.99 -4.43
C VAL A 68 8.42 -6.22 -5.23
N GLU A 69 7.55 -6.80 -6.06
CA GLU A 69 7.89 -7.97 -6.87
C GLU A 69 8.85 -7.62 -8.01
N GLU A 70 8.62 -6.50 -8.71
CA GLU A 70 9.41 -6.03 -9.86
C GLU A 70 10.84 -5.67 -9.47
N ALA A 71 11.03 -5.08 -8.28
CA ALA A 71 12.36 -4.78 -7.76
C ALA A 71 13.18 -6.06 -7.47
N THR A 72 12.53 -7.23 -7.39
CA THR A 72 13.17 -8.48 -6.95
C THR A 72 13.28 -9.52 -8.07
N PRO A 73 14.49 -9.79 -8.58
CA PRO A 73 14.70 -10.81 -9.60
C PRO A 73 14.15 -12.19 -9.22
N GLY A 74 13.50 -12.83 -10.19
CA GLY A 74 12.88 -14.16 -10.04
C GLY A 74 11.59 -14.18 -9.21
N SER A 75 11.03 -13.01 -8.85
CA SER A 75 9.74 -12.95 -8.17
C SER A 75 8.58 -13.17 -9.13
N THR A 76 7.58 -13.95 -8.73
CA THR A 76 6.33 -14.07 -9.48
C THR A 76 5.54 -12.78 -9.40
N LEU A 77 5.07 -12.34 -10.57
CA LEU A 77 4.31 -11.12 -10.76
C LEU A 77 2.83 -11.39 -10.53
N THR A 78 2.23 -10.73 -9.53
CA THR A 78 0.82 -10.84 -9.19
C THR A 78 -0.02 -10.05 -10.20
N HIS A 79 -0.96 -10.72 -10.86
CA HIS A 79 -1.93 -10.05 -11.73
C HIS A 79 -2.98 -9.29 -10.92
N LEU A 80 -3.45 -8.18 -11.49
CA LEU A 80 -4.58 -7.44 -10.93
C LEU A 80 -5.84 -8.30 -11.08
N ALA A 81 -6.59 -8.45 -9.99
CA ALA A 81 -7.83 -9.18 -9.99
C ALA A 81 -8.90 -8.38 -10.75
N THR A 82 -9.59 -9.05 -11.68
CA THR A 82 -10.76 -8.50 -12.34
C THR A 82 -11.96 -8.66 -11.41
N LEU A 83 -12.39 -7.58 -10.75
CA LEU A 83 -13.63 -7.56 -9.99
C LEU A 83 -14.75 -6.96 -10.86
N PRO A 84 -15.74 -7.77 -11.31
CA PRO A 84 -16.85 -7.27 -12.12
C PRO A 84 -17.73 -6.32 -11.30
N GLY A 85 -18.34 -5.34 -11.97
CA GLY A 85 -19.34 -4.44 -11.37
C GLY A 85 -18.88 -3.02 -11.07
N VAL A 86 -17.57 -2.71 -11.14
CA VAL A 86 -17.09 -1.33 -10.92
C VAL A 86 -17.65 -0.36 -11.97
N THR A 87 -17.66 -0.75 -13.25
CA THR A 87 -18.22 0.08 -14.34
C THR A 87 -19.75 0.11 -14.35
N GLU A 88 -20.38 -0.92 -13.78
CA GLU A 88 -21.84 -1.09 -13.73
C GLU A 88 -22.45 -0.64 -12.40
N ALA A 89 -21.66 -0.01 -11.52
CA ALA A 89 -22.11 0.38 -10.18
C ALA A 89 -23.36 1.30 -10.22
N HIS A 90 -23.54 2.05 -11.30
CA HIS A 90 -24.71 2.91 -11.52
C HIS A 90 -26.03 2.13 -11.71
N ARG A 91 -25.97 0.82 -11.96
CA ARG A 91 -27.13 -0.08 -12.15
C ARG A 91 -27.41 -0.95 -10.93
N MET A 92 -26.56 -0.86 -9.90
CA MET A 92 -26.63 -1.70 -8.71
C MET A 92 -27.55 -1.09 -7.64
N ASN A 93 -28.25 -1.95 -6.90
CA ASN A 93 -28.95 -1.53 -5.69
C ASN A 93 -27.97 -1.35 -4.51
N ALA A 94 -28.43 -0.76 -3.42
CA ALA A 94 -27.58 -0.45 -2.26
C ALA A 94 -26.87 -1.67 -1.66
N LYS A 95 -27.50 -2.85 -1.68
CA LYS A 95 -26.91 -4.09 -1.16
C LYS A 95 -25.80 -4.60 -2.07
N GLU A 96 -25.99 -4.51 -3.38
CA GLU A 96 -24.98 -4.87 -4.39
C GLU A 96 -23.78 -3.93 -4.32
N ILE A 97 -24.01 -2.62 -4.18
CA ILE A 97 -22.95 -1.63 -3.97
C ILE A 97 -22.14 -1.96 -2.72
N ALA A 98 -22.79 -2.21 -1.58
CA ALA A 98 -22.09 -2.55 -0.34
C ALA A 98 -21.23 -3.83 -0.49
N ALA A 99 -21.75 -4.85 -1.18
CA ALA A 99 -21.01 -6.07 -1.45
C ALA A 99 -19.79 -5.85 -2.38
N LEU A 100 -19.94 -5.00 -3.40
CA LEU A 100 -18.84 -4.61 -4.29
C LEU A 100 -17.74 -3.85 -3.52
N VAL A 101 -18.11 -2.84 -2.73
CA VAL A 101 -17.18 -2.05 -1.91
C VAL A 101 -16.39 -2.94 -0.95
N LEU A 102 -17.08 -3.86 -0.25
CA LEU A 102 -16.42 -4.81 0.64
C LEU A 102 -15.47 -5.75 -0.12
N SER A 103 -15.86 -6.21 -1.31
CA SER A 103 -15.02 -7.10 -2.13
C SER A 103 -13.74 -6.40 -2.59
N LEU A 104 -13.85 -5.14 -3.04
CA LEU A 104 -12.72 -4.29 -3.41
C LEU A 104 -11.77 -4.07 -2.22
N LEU A 105 -12.34 -3.75 -1.05
CA LEU A 105 -11.58 -3.57 0.19
C LEU A 105 -10.80 -4.84 0.58
N LEU A 106 -11.47 -5.99 0.59
CA LEU A 106 -10.85 -7.27 0.98
C LEU A 106 -9.76 -7.69 -0.01
N GLN A 107 -9.97 -7.47 -1.30
CA GLN A 107 -8.96 -7.75 -2.32
C GLN A 107 -7.73 -6.83 -2.17
N GLY A 108 -7.94 -5.54 -1.93
CA GLY A 108 -6.84 -4.61 -1.66
C GLY A 108 -6.08 -4.94 -0.37
N TRP A 109 -6.80 -5.36 0.67
CA TRP A 109 -6.20 -5.82 1.92
C TRP A 109 -5.33 -7.07 1.73
N GLU A 110 -5.75 -8.01 0.89
CA GLU A 110 -4.95 -9.18 0.53
C GLU A 110 -3.64 -8.78 -0.16
N TYR A 111 -3.68 -7.80 -1.07
CA TYR A 111 -2.46 -7.27 -1.69
C TYR A 111 -1.53 -6.62 -0.66
N LEU A 112 -2.06 -5.81 0.27
CA LEU A 112 -1.26 -5.22 1.34
C LEU A 112 -0.60 -6.26 2.24
N LYS A 113 -1.32 -7.32 2.63
CA LYS A 113 -0.74 -8.41 3.43
C LYS A 113 0.43 -9.07 2.71
N ARG A 114 0.28 -9.36 1.41
CA ARG A 114 1.36 -9.94 0.59
C ARG A 114 2.53 -8.99 0.45
N ALA A 115 2.28 -7.71 0.18
CA ALA A 115 3.32 -6.70 0.09
C ALA A 115 4.10 -6.60 1.42
N ASN A 116 3.41 -6.48 2.55
CA ASN A 116 4.03 -6.45 3.88
C ASN A 116 4.84 -7.71 4.19
N GLY A 117 4.35 -8.89 3.80
CA GLY A 117 5.08 -10.15 3.93
C GLY A 117 6.41 -10.10 3.17
N ARG A 118 6.37 -9.74 1.89
CA ARG A 118 7.58 -9.60 1.06
C ARG A 118 8.52 -8.52 1.60
N MET A 119 7.99 -7.36 1.99
CA MET A 119 8.78 -6.27 2.58
C MET A 119 9.47 -6.64 3.91
N ALA A 120 9.02 -7.70 4.58
CA ALA A 120 9.67 -8.19 5.79
C ALA A 120 10.89 -9.08 5.48
N GLU A 121 10.97 -9.63 4.28
CA GLU A 121 12.08 -10.47 3.85
C GLU A 121 13.28 -9.63 3.41
N LYS A 122 14.47 -10.03 3.87
CA LYS A 122 15.72 -9.31 3.60
C LYS A 122 15.98 -9.12 2.09
N LYS A 123 15.71 -10.14 1.27
CA LYS A 123 15.88 -10.09 -0.20
C LYS A 123 15.15 -8.91 -0.83
N TYR A 124 13.87 -8.73 -0.49
CA TYR A 124 13.05 -7.67 -1.07
C TYR A 124 13.46 -6.29 -0.54
N HIS A 125 13.79 -6.20 0.75
CA HIS A 125 14.34 -4.98 1.32
C HIS A 125 15.63 -4.54 0.61
N ASP A 126 16.60 -5.45 0.51
CA ASP A 126 17.93 -5.14 -0.04
C ASP A 126 17.81 -4.75 -1.51
N ASN A 127 16.95 -5.43 -2.27
CA ASN A 127 16.67 -5.06 -3.64
C ASN A 127 15.98 -3.69 -3.74
N LEU A 128 14.86 -3.46 -3.04
CA LEU A 128 14.15 -2.18 -3.14
C LEU A 128 15.07 -1.00 -2.78
N CYS A 129 15.81 -1.12 -1.67
CA CYS A 129 16.69 -0.06 -1.20
C CYS A 129 17.95 0.08 -2.07
N GLY A 130 18.48 -1.01 -2.60
CA GLY A 130 19.77 -1.05 -3.30
C GLY A 130 19.68 -0.75 -4.79
N SER A 131 18.63 -1.21 -5.48
CA SER A 131 18.48 -1.11 -6.94
C SER A 131 17.50 -0.03 -7.40
N SER A 132 16.69 0.55 -6.50
CA SER A 132 15.75 1.62 -6.87
C SER A 132 16.39 3.00 -6.84
N THR A 133 15.88 3.87 -7.72
CA THR A 133 16.13 5.32 -7.62
C THR A 133 15.35 5.91 -6.44
N VAL A 134 15.79 7.06 -5.93
CA VAL A 134 15.08 7.78 -4.87
C VAL A 134 13.65 8.11 -5.30
N VAL A 135 13.48 8.63 -6.52
CA VAL A 135 12.17 8.97 -7.11
C VAL A 135 11.23 7.76 -7.15
N HIS A 136 11.74 6.57 -7.49
CA HIS A 136 10.92 5.36 -7.48
C HIS A 136 10.46 4.98 -6.06
N LEU A 137 11.34 5.15 -5.06
CA LEU A 137 10.99 4.90 -3.65
C LEU A 137 10.09 5.98 -3.05
N GLU A 138 10.16 7.22 -3.52
CA GLU A 138 9.21 8.29 -3.17
C GLU A 138 7.81 7.92 -3.66
N LEU A 139 7.69 7.53 -4.93
CA LEU A 139 6.41 7.04 -5.48
C LEU A 139 5.90 5.83 -4.70
N PHE A 140 6.77 4.87 -4.39
CA PHE A 140 6.40 3.70 -3.59
C PHE A 140 5.86 4.09 -2.21
N ARG A 141 6.55 5.02 -1.52
CA ARG A 141 6.15 5.56 -0.22
C ARG A 141 4.80 6.27 -0.32
N ASP A 142 4.62 7.11 -1.34
CA ASP A 142 3.38 7.87 -1.54
C ASP A 142 2.19 6.93 -1.74
N ARG A 143 2.35 5.89 -2.56
CA ARG A 143 1.33 4.84 -2.73
C ARG A 143 0.98 4.14 -1.42
N CYS A 144 1.98 3.81 -0.60
CA CYS A 144 1.76 3.22 0.72
C CYS A 144 0.98 4.15 1.65
N GLN A 145 1.29 5.46 1.61
CA GLN A 145 0.59 6.48 2.39
C GLN A 145 -0.86 6.66 1.92
N GLU A 146 -1.10 6.75 0.60
CA GLU A 146 -2.43 6.82 0.00
C GLU A 146 -3.30 5.63 0.44
N ALA A 147 -2.74 4.41 0.45
CA ALA A 147 -3.45 3.22 0.90
C ALA A 147 -3.80 3.27 2.39
N ALA A 148 -2.91 3.81 3.23
CA ALA A 148 -3.19 4.02 4.66
C ALA A 148 -4.30 5.05 4.88
N VAL A 149 -4.18 6.21 4.23
CA VAL A 149 -5.17 7.29 4.28
C VAL A 149 -6.55 6.80 3.86
N ALA A 150 -6.63 6.06 2.75
CA ALA A 150 -7.89 5.51 2.23
C ALA A 150 -8.66 4.66 3.24
N VAL A 151 -7.97 3.96 4.16
CA VAL A 151 -8.64 3.15 5.18
C VAL A 151 -8.81 3.87 6.52
N THR A 152 -7.92 4.79 6.87
CA THR A 152 -8.03 5.55 8.13
C THR A 152 -9.11 6.61 8.06
N GLU A 153 -9.25 7.33 6.93
CA GLU A 153 -10.28 8.37 6.76
C GLU A 153 -11.69 7.79 6.78
N HIS A 154 -11.83 6.56 6.32
CA HIS A 154 -13.11 5.85 6.23
C HIS A 154 -13.40 5.01 7.49
N CYS A 155 -12.57 5.08 8.54
CA CYS A 155 -12.74 4.32 9.79
C CYS A 155 -12.90 5.23 11.02
N PRO A 156 -14.12 5.68 11.36
CA PRO A 156 -14.38 6.58 12.50
C PRO A 156 -13.84 6.04 13.84
N SER A 157 -14.03 4.74 14.11
CA SER A 157 -13.55 4.11 15.35
C SER A 157 -12.03 4.06 15.48
N TYR A 158 -11.30 4.29 14.38
CA TYR A 158 -9.86 4.48 14.40
C TYR A 158 -9.49 5.93 14.72
N ALA A 159 -10.15 6.90 14.09
CA ALA A 159 -9.95 8.33 14.37
C ALA A 159 -10.17 8.67 15.86
N ASP A 160 -11.23 8.15 16.46
CA ASP A 160 -11.53 8.36 17.88
C ASP A 160 -10.43 7.80 18.81
N LYS A 161 -9.79 6.69 18.43
CA LYS A 161 -8.69 6.10 19.22
C LYS A 161 -7.38 6.87 19.07
N VAL A 162 -7.17 7.55 17.96
CA VAL A 162 -5.98 8.41 17.76
C VAL A 162 -6.14 9.71 18.54
N GLN A 163 -7.34 10.29 18.56
CA GLN A 163 -7.63 11.51 19.31
C GLN A 163 -7.59 11.30 20.83
N ASN A 164 -8.09 10.18 21.34
CA ASN A 164 -8.06 9.85 22.78
C ASN A 164 -6.67 9.39 23.32
N ARG A 165 -5.61 9.44 22.49
CA ARG A 165 -4.23 9.15 22.90
C ARG A 165 -3.38 10.40 23.15
N TYR A 166 -3.94 11.57 22.89
CA TYR A 166 -3.40 12.88 23.24
C TYR A 166 -4.26 13.53 24.31
#